data_AF-A0A3N5QW67-F1
#
_entry.id   AF-A0A3N5QW67-F1
#
_cell.length_a   1.000
_cell.length_b   1.000
_cell.length_c   1.000
_cell.angle_alpha   90.00
_cell.angle_beta   90.00
_cell.angle_gamma   90.00
#
_symmetry.space_group_name_H-M   'P 1'
#
loop_
_entity.id
_entity.type
_entity.pdbx_description
1 polymer ?
#
loop_
_entity_poly.entity_id
_entity_poly.type
_entity_poly.pdbx_seq_one_letter_code
_entity_poly.pdbx_strand_id
1 'polypeptide(L)' 'MEKKVFSYSDKIPKISENVFLASGVKIIGDVEIVNNSSI' A
#
# COMPACT_ATOMS: atom_id res chain seq x y z
N MET A 1 -7.90 -13.52 -1.64
CA MET A 1 -7.66 -12.07 -1.64
C MET A 1 -6.37 -11.80 -2.40
N GLU A 2 -6.37 -10.84 -3.33
CA GLU A 2 -5.16 -10.40 -4.01
C GLU A 2 -4.25 -9.68 -3.01
N LYS A 3 -2.97 -10.07 -2.97
CA LYS A 3 -1.96 -9.36 -2.17
C LYS A 3 -1.55 -8.11 -2.93
N LYS A 4 -1.83 -6.92 -2.38
CA LYS A 4 -1.51 -5.61 -2.99
C LYS A 4 -0.24 -4.96 -2.44
N VAL A 5 0.23 -5.41 -1.27
CA VAL A 5 1.34 -4.79 -0.54
C VAL A 5 2.51 -5.75 -0.45
N PHE A 6 3.69 -5.28 -0.83
CA PHE A 6 4.92 -6.07 -0.88
C PHE A 6 6.06 -5.30 -0.20
N SER A 7 6.85 -6.00 0.60
CA SER A 7 8.10 -5.45 1.13
C SER A 7 9.18 -5.41 0.06
N TYR A 8 10.12 -4.48 0.21
CA TYR A 8 11.36 -4.44 -0.55
C TYR A 8 12.53 -4.26 0.41
N SER A 9 13.43 -5.25 0.46
CA SER A 9 14.47 -5.34 1.49
C SER A 9 13.87 -5.29 2.91
N ASP A 10 14.28 -4.33 3.73
CA ASP A 10 13.80 -4.06 5.09
C ASP A 10 12.58 -3.11 5.13
N LYS A 11 12.10 -2.64 3.98
CA LYS A 11 11.04 -1.64 3.88
C LYS A 11 9.67 -2.28 3.67
N ILE A 12 8.73 -1.91 4.53
CA ILE A 12 7.34 -2.36 4.51
C ILE A 12 6.46 -1.12 4.30
N PRO A 13 5.60 -1.11 3.26
CA PRO A 13 4.66 -0.01 3.07
C PRO A 13 3.75 0.20 4.28
N LYS A 14 3.54 1.45 4.67
CA LYS A 14 2.63 1.88 5.75
C LYS A 14 1.40 2.50 5.12
N ILE A 15 0.21 1.96 5.44
CA ILE A 15 -1.05 2.39 4.83
C ILE A 15 -2.05 2.65 5.94
N SER A 16 -2.68 3.82 5.95
CA SER A 16 -3.76 4.15 6.87
C SER A 16 -5.05 3.37 6.58
N GLU A 17 -5.90 3.20 7.59
CA GLU A 17 -7.08 2.32 7.53
C GLU A 17 -8.14 2.73 6.51
N ASN A 18 -8.23 4.02 6.18
CA ASN A 18 -9.23 4.61 5.28
C ASN A 18 -8.68 4.90 3.86
N VAL A 19 -7.62 4.22 3.44
CA VAL A 19 -7.10 4.30 2.08
C VAL A 19 -7.89 3.38 1.15
N PHE A 20 -8.31 3.90 -0.01
CA PHE A 20 -8.87 3.08 -1.07
C PHE A 20 -7.76 2.55 -1.99
N LEU A 21 -7.69 1.22 -2.15
CA LEU A 21 -6.80 0.56 -3.10
C LEU A 21 -7.62 -0.14 -4.19
N ALA A 22 -7.56 0.35 -5.41
CA ALA A 22 -8.20 -0.20 -6.59
C ALA A 22 -7.70 -1.62 -6.92
N SER A 23 -8.48 -2.35 -7.71
CA SER A 23 -8.09 -3.69 -8.18
C SER A 23 -6.85 -3.62 -9.07
N GLY A 24 -5.92 -4.57 -8.94
CA GLY A 24 -4.69 -4.62 -9.75
C GLY A 24 -3.54 -3.71 -9.29
N VAL A 25 -3.73 -2.91 -8.24
CA VAL A 25 -2.67 -2.08 -7.64
C VAL A 25 -1.61 -2.95 -6.94
N LYS A 26 -0.34 -2.55 -7.06
CA LYS A 26 0.79 -3.11 -6.31
C LYS A 26 1.60 -2.00 -5.66
N ILE A 27 1.80 -2.08 -4.34
CA ILE A 27 2.57 -1.14 -3.54
C ILE A 27 3.80 -1.87 -3.01
N ILE A 28 4.99 -1.32 -3.26
CA ILE A 28 6.26 -2.00 -3.03
C ILE A 28 7.26 -1.03 -2.36
N GLY A 29 7.85 -1.45 -1.23
CA GLY A 29 9.00 -0.78 -0.61
C GLY A 29 8.68 0.32 0.39
N ASP A 30 9.46 1.40 0.38
CA ASP A 30 9.39 2.49 1.36
C ASP A 30 8.30 3.50 0.97
N VAL A 31 7.04 3.11 1.20
CA VAL A 31 5.86 3.90 0.83
C VAL A 31 5.03 4.18 2.08
N GLU A 32 4.60 5.42 2.24
CA GLU A 32 3.62 5.82 3.25
C GLU A 32 2.39 6.41 2.56
N ILE A 33 1.23 5.82 2.81
CA ILE A 33 -0.06 6.29 2.29
C ILE A 33 -0.93 6.69 3.47
N VAL A 34 -1.20 7.99 3.54
CA VAL A 34 -1.94 8.60 4.63
C VAL A 34 -3.44 8.65 4.36
N ASN A 35 -4.19 9.00 5.40
CA ASN A 35 -5.65 9.06 5.40
C ASN A 35 -6.25 9.77 4.18
N ASN A 36 -7.37 9.24 3.67
CA ASN A 36 -8.15 9.80 2.54
C ASN A 36 -7.42 9.83 1.18
N SER A 37 -6.44 8.95 0.98
CA SER A 37 -5.80 8.71 -0.32
C SER A 37 -6.53 7.62 -1.11
N SER A 38 -6.47 7.71 -2.45
CA SER A 38 -7.03 6.73 -3.39
C SER A 38 -5.99 6.36 -4.45
N ILE A 39 -5.73 5.06 -4.61
CA ILE A 39 -4.68 4.51 -5.49
C ILE A 39 -5.28 3.40 -6.33
#